data_AF-A0A2B7ZNL7-F1
#
_entry.id   AF-A0A2B7ZNL7-F1
#
_cell.length_a   1.000
_cell.length_b   1.000
_cell.length_c   1.000
_cell.angle_alpha   90.00
_cell.angle_beta   90.00
_cell.angle_gamma   90.00
#
_symmetry.space_group_name_H-M   'P 1'
#
loop_
_entity.id
_entity.type
_entity.pdbx_description
1 polymer ?
#
loop_
_entity_poly.entity_id
_entity_poly.type
_entity_poly.pdbx_seq_one_letter_code
_entity_poly.pdbx_strand_id
1 'polypeptide(L)'
;MSREEKKDDSSESIWTDSQSAGPTYHAEELSTRSVCYAPSDWYSADWPSDGPKTGWYFFYGALTNESKLVAIICDEEPLVLRPAKVLGYKLMLRGVHLVLTDGSSTEEVQGKAFRVELPLHARRLRGYMAEALKVESCRIHFEDEDEDGEVVDGFAFIWDGMMSELRNIPAAPQTARIAAPENSPSVTTAAISSSIEMRARKFRAAIDRAKAVYLKKNQWCGYDEILLGRVSTSSCWDRLPVEIQISIFGRCRLQDVVNLRLASRAFSTLIDTHEQAISREYLQLRRHGSLPSPIDESRTYTRDPEDDVILLSDLFPPPKLENSAKDVYSFRYLWSLRRRQEVCSKLAKYLANSVLERYLQSDPAHRAVFTSKRDLQACHERGIAQLQFKLTPLMFYTLFFLETYARARSELQSDLYATYKAGRLPVAIQPVDRTLMFRKLQAKIVHSPPFTNTPTLVSTHHCIRLLVSYLQFTLSPEPPFHTSCDPWVSMLLTTSGLGRIAEFFAAEKGGGNNQRSMRKEFMRNMQADWDANRNDERASKVYGSGEESRQPPRVREIWFEAARDEMEVRGVVPHQTEDWVLVWEGAKISIGCRNCVGEDGWLA
;
A
#
# COMPACT_ATOMS: atom_id res chain seq x y z
N MET A 1 -35.02 64.77 -31.96
CA MET A 1 -35.43 63.50 -32.58
C MET A 1 -34.17 62.68 -32.77
N SER A 2 -34.13 61.48 -32.14
CA SER A 2 -33.19 60.36 -32.39
C SER A 2 -31.70 60.66 -32.14
N ARG A 3 -31.15 60.48 -30.93
CA ARG A 3 -30.70 59.22 -30.28
C ARG A 3 -29.44 58.61 -30.92
N GLU A 4 -28.33 59.31 -30.73
CA GLU A 4 -26.96 58.79 -30.64
C GLU A 4 -26.43 59.21 -29.26
N GLU A 5 -26.00 58.27 -28.42
CA GLU A 5 -25.26 58.57 -27.19
C GLU A 5 -23.85 58.03 -27.32
N LYS A 6 -22.94 58.99 -27.49
CA LYS A 6 -21.49 58.91 -27.33
C LYS A 6 -21.19 59.79 -26.11
N LYS A 7 -20.46 59.26 -25.13
CA LYS A 7 -19.87 59.99 -24.01
C LYS A 7 -18.87 59.05 -23.33
N ASP A 8 -17.64 59.36 -23.02
CA ASP A 8 -16.70 60.45 -23.32
C ASP A 8 -15.32 59.85 -22.95
N ASP A 9 -14.27 60.29 -23.67
CA ASP A 9 -12.95 60.73 -23.19
C ASP A 9 -12.11 59.85 -22.22
N SER A 10 -10.77 59.76 -22.32
CA SER A 10 -9.79 60.56 -23.06
C SER A 10 -8.39 59.94 -22.97
N SER A 11 -7.65 60.09 -24.08
CA SER A 11 -6.23 60.46 -24.24
C SER A 11 -5.11 59.58 -23.66
N GLU A 12 -4.50 58.86 -24.60
CA GLU A 12 -3.07 58.73 -24.94
C GLU A 12 -1.98 59.51 -24.15
N SER A 13 -0.81 58.84 -24.16
CA SER A 13 0.58 59.37 -24.16
C SER A 13 1.23 59.70 -22.81
N ILE A 14 2.55 59.59 -22.58
CA ILE A 14 3.67 58.79 -23.09
C ILE A 14 4.78 59.01 -22.02
N TRP A 15 5.41 57.93 -21.56
CA TRP A 15 6.80 57.77 -21.09
C TRP A 15 7.36 58.41 -19.79
N THR A 16 8.00 57.50 -19.05
CA THR A 16 9.27 57.59 -18.27
C THR A 16 9.27 57.85 -16.76
N ASP A 17 9.80 56.81 -16.10
CA ASP A 17 10.72 56.77 -14.96
C ASP A 17 10.32 57.41 -13.63
N SER A 18 10.04 56.54 -12.65
CA SER A 18 11.02 56.29 -11.59
C SER A 18 10.56 55.15 -10.66
N GLN A 19 11.51 54.26 -10.40
CA GLN A 19 11.45 53.15 -9.46
C GLN A 19 11.05 53.62 -8.04
N SER A 20 10.13 52.90 -7.40
CA SER A 20 10.28 52.59 -5.97
C SER A 20 9.67 51.22 -5.67
N ALA A 21 10.48 50.39 -5.02
CA ALA A 21 10.24 48.98 -4.78
C ALA A 21 9.16 48.75 -3.71
N GLY A 22 8.18 47.91 -4.03
CA GLY A 22 7.35 47.18 -3.07
C GLY A 22 7.68 45.69 -3.13
N PRO A 23 7.59 44.94 -2.02
CA PRO A 23 8.09 43.57 -1.96
C PRO A 23 7.21 42.64 -2.78
N THR A 24 7.77 42.11 -3.86
CA THR A 24 7.20 40.99 -4.62
C THR A 24 7.26 39.75 -3.73
N TYR A 25 6.12 39.35 -3.18
CA TYR A 25 5.98 38.00 -2.62
C TYR A 25 5.92 37.01 -3.78
N HIS A 26 6.97 36.22 -3.93
CA HIS A 26 7.05 35.10 -4.86
C HIS A 26 5.93 34.09 -4.56
N ALA A 27 4.92 34.03 -5.42
CA ALA A 27 3.80 33.09 -5.34
C ALA A 27 3.99 31.81 -6.20
N GLU A 28 5.18 31.56 -6.77
CA GLU A 28 5.32 30.56 -7.85
C GLU A 28 5.84 29.17 -7.47
N GLU A 29 6.20 28.85 -6.22
CA GLU A 29 6.80 27.53 -5.91
C GLU A 29 5.91 26.50 -5.19
N LEU A 30 4.68 26.83 -4.81
CA LEU A 30 3.85 25.92 -4.00
C LEU A 30 2.83 25.07 -4.80
N SER A 31 2.56 25.40 -6.07
CA SER A 31 1.45 24.78 -6.82
C SER A 31 1.81 23.50 -7.61
N THR A 32 3.09 23.20 -7.86
CA THR A 32 3.50 22.03 -8.66
C THR A 32 3.68 20.74 -7.84
N ARG A 33 3.39 20.80 -6.52
CA ARG A 33 3.61 19.68 -5.60
C ARG A 33 2.41 18.75 -5.42
N SER A 34 1.21 19.05 -5.90
CA SER A 34 0.11 18.07 -5.79
C SER A 34 0.15 17.06 -6.94
N VAL A 35 -0.17 15.79 -6.64
CA VAL A 35 -0.37 14.71 -7.65
C VAL A 35 -1.38 15.14 -8.71
N CYS A 36 -2.29 16.03 -8.32
CA CYS A 36 -3.45 16.51 -9.07
C CYS A 36 -3.10 17.58 -10.11
N TYR A 37 -1.89 18.17 -10.07
CA TYR A 37 -1.38 19.13 -11.06
C TYR A 37 -0.32 18.51 -12.00
N ALA A 38 -0.30 17.18 -12.11
CA ALA A 38 0.50 16.53 -13.13
C ALA A 38 0.14 17.08 -14.54
N PRO A 39 1.11 17.36 -15.42
CA PRO A 39 0.86 17.82 -16.79
C PRO A 39 -0.08 16.90 -17.59
N SER A 40 -0.90 17.42 -18.50
CA SER A 40 -1.88 16.66 -19.29
C SER A 40 -1.28 15.55 -20.17
N ASP A 41 -0.02 15.70 -20.57
CA ASP A 41 0.80 14.69 -21.23
C ASP A 41 1.17 13.51 -20.30
N TRP A 42 1.08 13.66 -18.97
CA TRP A 42 1.14 12.51 -18.03
C TRP A 42 -0.10 11.60 -18.09
N TYR A 43 -1.20 12.08 -18.69
CA TYR A 43 -2.45 11.34 -18.85
C TYR A 43 -2.66 10.83 -20.28
N SER A 44 -1.82 11.26 -21.21
CA SER A 44 -1.87 10.82 -22.61
C SER A 44 -1.10 9.50 -22.74
N ALA A 45 -1.81 8.46 -23.14
CA ALA A 45 -1.34 7.08 -23.15
C ALA A 45 -0.32 6.82 -24.27
N ASP A 46 0.95 7.13 -24.01
CA ASP A 46 2.12 6.54 -24.67
C ASP A 46 3.12 6.05 -23.59
N TRP A 47 2.60 5.38 -22.55
CA TRP A 47 3.45 4.85 -21.47
C TRP A 47 4.10 3.53 -21.90
N PRO A 48 5.44 3.41 -21.84
CA PRO A 48 6.14 2.22 -22.31
C PRO A 48 5.61 0.99 -21.54
N SER A 49 5.13 0.01 -22.31
CA SER A 49 4.53 -1.22 -21.79
C SER A 49 5.50 -1.93 -20.86
N ASP A 50 5.05 -2.28 -19.65
CA ASP A 50 5.81 -3.04 -18.65
C ASP A 50 5.91 -4.55 -19.01
N GLY A 51 5.98 -4.85 -20.31
CA GLY A 51 6.38 -6.15 -20.80
C GLY A 51 7.88 -6.37 -20.54
N PRO A 52 8.36 -7.63 -20.63
CA PRO A 52 9.79 -7.88 -20.60
C PRO A 52 10.48 -7.02 -21.67
N LYS A 53 11.35 -6.11 -21.23
CA LYS A 53 12.02 -5.14 -22.07
C LYS A 53 12.88 -5.89 -23.10
N THR A 54 12.48 -5.87 -24.37
CA THR A 54 13.24 -6.43 -25.49
C THR A 54 13.91 -5.28 -26.24
N GLY A 55 15.15 -5.47 -26.69
CA GLY A 55 15.96 -4.42 -27.30
C GLY A 55 17.44 -4.56 -26.96
N TRP A 56 18.21 -3.51 -27.17
CA TRP A 56 19.64 -3.49 -26.85
C TRP A 56 19.87 -3.44 -25.34
N TYR A 57 20.74 -4.31 -24.82
CA TYR A 57 21.16 -4.33 -23.43
C TYR A 57 22.66 -4.05 -23.32
N PHE A 58 23.03 -3.12 -22.44
CA PHE A 58 24.41 -2.85 -22.06
C PHE A 58 24.81 -3.65 -20.82
N PHE A 59 25.93 -4.35 -20.92
CA PHE A 59 26.51 -5.20 -19.88
C PHE A 59 27.88 -4.67 -19.44
N TYR A 60 28.12 -4.74 -18.14
CA TYR A 60 29.37 -4.32 -17.50
C TYR A 60 29.84 -5.37 -16.48
N GLY A 61 31.10 -5.29 -16.07
CA GLY A 61 31.67 -6.19 -15.04
C GLY A 61 31.62 -7.67 -15.46
N ALA A 62 31.08 -8.55 -14.60
CA ALA A 62 31.10 -9.99 -14.83
C ALA A 62 30.24 -10.47 -16.02
N LEU A 63 29.32 -9.64 -16.52
CA LEU A 63 28.41 -9.96 -17.62
C LEU A 63 28.96 -9.57 -19.00
N THR A 64 30.17 -9.01 -19.09
CA THR A 64 30.88 -8.84 -20.36
C THR A 64 31.50 -10.15 -20.88
N ASN A 65 31.42 -11.23 -20.08
CA ASN A 65 31.89 -12.56 -20.45
C ASN A 65 30.79 -13.34 -21.18
N GLU A 66 31.03 -13.63 -22.46
CA GLU A 66 30.11 -14.32 -23.38
C GLU A 66 29.66 -15.69 -22.85
N SER A 67 30.57 -16.50 -22.33
CA SER A 67 30.27 -17.84 -21.80
C SER A 67 29.32 -17.78 -20.59
N LYS A 68 29.40 -16.72 -19.77
CA LYS A 68 28.46 -16.51 -18.66
C LYS A 68 27.08 -16.05 -19.15
N LEU A 69 27.04 -15.19 -20.18
CA LEU A 69 25.78 -14.70 -20.74
C LEU A 69 24.99 -15.83 -21.42
N VAL A 70 25.67 -16.71 -22.16
CA VAL A 70 25.10 -17.92 -22.78
C VAL A 70 24.48 -18.84 -21.73
N ALA A 71 25.18 -19.07 -20.61
CA ALA A 71 24.65 -19.89 -19.51
C ALA A 71 23.37 -19.31 -18.89
N ILE A 72 23.24 -17.98 -18.83
CA ILE A 72 22.07 -17.28 -18.26
C ILE A 72 20.89 -17.28 -19.24
N ILE A 73 21.17 -17.03 -20.51
CA ILE A 73 20.15 -16.96 -21.56
C ILE A 73 19.69 -18.37 -21.98
N CYS A 74 20.51 -19.40 -21.75
CA CYS A 74 20.31 -20.81 -22.13
C CYS A 74 20.03 -20.96 -23.64
N ASP A 75 20.94 -20.42 -24.45
CA ASP A 75 20.92 -20.52 -25.90
C ASP A 75 22.03 -21.49 -26.38
N GLU A 76 21.79 -22.23 -27.47
CA GLU A 76 22.77 -23.18 -28.03
C GLU A 76 23.72 -22.50 -29.04
N GLU A 77 23.42 -21.27 -29.48
CA GLU A 77 24.24 -20.49 -30.40
C GLU A 77 25.22 -19.53 -29.69
N PRO A 78 26.43 -19.31 -30.25
CA PRO A 78 27.40 -18.36 -29.69
C PRO A 78 26.89 -16.90 -29.82
N LEU A 79 26.81 -16.19 -28.69
CA LEU A 79 26.37 -14.79 -28.64
C LEU A 79 27.48 -13.84 -29.08
N VAL A 80 27.20 -12.99 -30.07
CA VAL A 80 28.13 -11.93 -30.50
C VAL A 80 27.85 -10.66 -29.70
N LEU A 81 28.73 -10.35 -28.75
CA LEU A 81 28.67 -9.10 -27.98
C LEU A 81 29.44 -7.98 -28.72
N ARG A 82 28.81 -6.83 -28.93
CA ARG A 82 29.47 -5.64 -29.52
C ARG A 82 30.12 -4.77 -28.44
N PRO A 83 31.38 -4.33 -28.59
CA PRO A 83 31.98 -3.32 -27.71
C PRO A 83 31.15 -2.03 -27.69
N ALA A 84 30.89 -1.50 -26.50
CA ALA A 84 30.06 -0.32 -26.35
C ALA A 84 30.38 0.43 -25.05
N LYS A 85 29.93 1.69 -24.97
CA LYS A 85 30.03 2.54 -23.80
C LYS A 85 28.74 3.31 -23.51
N VAL A 86 28.59 3.73 -22.26
CA VAL A 86 27.48 4.58 -21.79
C VAL A 86 28.03 5.81 -21.08
N LEU A 87 27.38 6.96 -21.29
CA LEU A 87 27.77 8.26 -20.73
C LEU A 87 26.84 8.68 -19.60
N GLY A 88 27.36 9.44 -18.62
CA GLY A 88 26.57 9.91 -17.48
C GLY A 88 26.45 8.91 -16.34
N TYR A 89 27.25 7.84 -16.36
CA TYR A 89 27.22 6.76 -15.38
C TYR A 89 28.61 6.52 -14.80
N LYS A 90 28.65 5.93 -13.61
CA LYS A 90 29.88 5.47 -12.96
C LYS A 90 29.70 4.09 -12.35
N LEU A 91 30.81 3.37 -12.23
CA LEU A 91 30.83 2.07 -11.54
C LEU A 91 31.18 2.24 -10.06
N MET A 92 30.42 1.57 -9.21
CA MET A 92 30.66 1.50 -7.76
C MET A 92 30.66 0.04 -7.29
N LEU A 93 31.21 -0.20 -6.10
CA LEU A 93 31.27 -1.52 -5.48
C LEU A 93 30.20 -1.68 -4.41
N ARG A 94 29.37 -2.72 -4.53
CA ARG A 94 28.54 -3.25 -3.46
C ARG A 94 29.15 -4.55 -2.95
N GLY A 95 29.85 -4.48 -1.83
CA GLY A 95 30.66 -5.61 -1.34
C GLY A 95 31.79 -5.92 -2.32
N VAL A 96 31.63 -7.00 -3.11
CA VAL A 96 32.56 -7.45 -4.17
C VAL A 96 31.98 -7.31 -5.59
N HIS A 97 30.73 -6.85 -5.74
CA HIS A 97 30.06 -6.77 -7.03
C HIS A 97 30.09 -5.34 -7.59
N LEU A 98 30.36 -5.21 -8.88
CA LEU A 98 30.24 -3.95 -9.61
C LEU A 98 28.78 -3.63 -9.88
N VAL A 99 28.39 -2.37 -9.64
CA VAL A 99 27.06 -1.85 -9.95
C VAL A 99 27.18 -0.51 -10.65
N LEU A 100 26.27 -0.24 -11.58
CA LEU A 100 26.18 1.03 -12.30
C LEU A 100 25.30 2.02 -11.53
N THR A 101 25.76 3.26 -11.36
CA THR A 101 25.03 4.37 -10.75
C THR A 101 25.15 5.64 -11.58
N ASP A 102 24.31 6.63 -11.29
CA ASP A 102 24.40 7.95 -11.93
C ASP A 102 25.75 8.62 -11.62
N GLY A 103 26.43 9.01 -12.68
CA GLY A 103 27.70 9.73 -12.68
C GLY A 103 27.52 11.18 -13.14
N SER A 104 28.63 11.90 -13.24
CA SER A 104 28.63 13.20 -13.92
C SER A 104 28.44 13.01 -15.43
N SER A 105 27.94 14.03 -16.13
CA SER A 105 27.66 13.96 -17.58
C SER A 105 28.89 13.64 -18.45
N THR A 106 30.09 13.77 -17.91
CA THR A 106 31.37 13.48 -18.58
C THR A 106 31.97 12.12 -18.20
N GLU A 107 31.38 11.40 -17.24
CA GLU A 107 31.84 10.06 -16.88
C GLU A 107 31.32 9.02 -17.89
N GLU A 108 32.22 8.16 -18.36
CA GLU A 108 31.91 7.07 -19.28
C GLU A 108 32.21 5.71 -18.65
N VAL A 109 31.35 4.73 -18.95
CA VAL A 109 31.52 3.34 -18.51
C VAL A 109 31.62 2.45 -19.73
N GLN A 110 32.71 1.70 -19.79
CA GLN A 110 33.03 0.74 -20.83
C GLN A 110 32.39 -0.63 -20.58
N GLY A 111 31.91 -1.26 -21.63
CA GLY A 111 31.23 -2.54 -21.55
C GLY A 111 31.00 -3.19 -22.91
N LYS A 112 29.96 -4.03 -22.96
CA LYS A 112 29.54 -4.68 -24.20
C LYS A 112 28.02 -4.67 -24.31
N ALA A 113 27.48 -4.65 -25.51
CA ALA A 113 26.05 -4.65 -25.76
C ALA A 113 25.58 -5.86 -26.58
N PHE A 114 24.36 -6.31 -26.30
CA PHE A 114 23.70 -7.40 -27.02
C PHE A 114 22.21 -7.16 -27.16
N ARG A 115 21.66 -7.55 -28.31
CA ARG A 115 20.25 -7.35 -28.65
C ARG A 115 19.41 -8.53 -28.19
N VAL A 116 18.50 -8.27 -27.26
CA VAL A 116 17.58 -9.27 -26.71
C VAL A 116 16.24 -9.17 -27.43
N GLU A 117 15.98 -10.10 -28.35
CA GLU A 117 14.74 -10.10 -29.15
C GLU A 117 13.59 -10.87 -28.49
N LEU A 118 13.92 -11.93 -27.73
CA LEU A 118 12.92 -12.79 -27.12
C LEU A 118 12.54 -12.32 -25.69
N PRO A 119 11.25 -12.11 -25.39
CA PRO A 119 10.73 -11.83 -24.04
C PRO A 119 11.24 -12.76 -22.94
N LEU A 120 11.46 -14.04 -23.27
CA LEU A 120 11.97 -15.04 -22.33
C LEU A 120 13.41 -14.75 -21.91
N HIS A 121 14.26 -14.28 -22.82
CA HIS A 121 15.66 -13.94 -22.55
C HIS A 121 15.75 -12.73 -21.61
N ALA A 122 14.91 -11.71 -21.83
CA ALA A 122 14.80 -10.56 -20.94
C ALA A 122 14.33 -10.96 -19.52
N ARG A 123 13.41 -11.92 -19.39
CA ARG A 123 13.00 -12.47 -18.08
C ARG A 123 14.12 -13.25 -17.39
N ARG A 124 14.88 -14.07 -18.12
CA ARG A 124 16.02 -14.82 -17.58
C ARG A 124 17.12 -13.88 -17.08
N LEU A 125 17.46 -12.86 -17.87
CA LEU A 125 18.40 -11.80 -17.47
C LEU A 125 17.91 -11.07 -16.21
N ARG A 126 16.62 -10.74 -16.13
CA ARG A 126 16.04 -10.12 -14.92
C ARG A 126 16.13 -11.03 -13.70
N GLY A 127 15.85 -12.32 -13.86
CA GLY A 127 15.86 -13.30 -12.76
C GLY A 127 17.25 -13.67 -12.25
N TYR A 128 18.29 -13.51 -13.07
CA TYR A 128 19.68 -13.71 -12.65
C TYR A 128 20.22 -12.56 -11.80
N MET A 129 19.73 -11.34 -12.04
CA MET A 129 20.22 -10.14 -11.38
C MET A 129 19.65 -9.98 -9.97
N ALA A 130 20.45 -9.39 -9.08
CA ALA A 130 19.98 -9.05 -7.74
C ALA A 130 18.78 -8.10 -7.79
N GLU A 131 17.82 -8.29 -6.89
CA GLU A 131 16.56 -7.51 -6.84
C GLU A 131 16.79 -6.00 -6.74
N ALA A 132 17.91 -5.59 -6.13
CA ALA A 132 18.34 -4.20 -5.94
C ALA A 132 18.95 -3.53 -7.19
N LEU A 133 19.07 -4.24 -8.31
CA LEU A 133 19.35 -3.65 -9.62
C LEU A 133 18.03 -3.48 -10.37
N LYS A 134 17.85 -2.41 -11.14
CA LYS A 134 16.67 -2.15 -11.97
C LYS A 134 17.07 -2.00 -13.43
N VAL A 135 16.22 -2.46 -14.35
CA VAL A 135 16.45 -2.25 -15.79
C VAL A 135 15.93 -0.87 -16.17
N GLU A 136 16.83 0.03 -16.52
CA GLU A 136 16.52 1.40 -16.93
C GLU A 136 16.99 1.69 -18.34
N SER A 137 16.36 2.67 -18.99
CA SER A 137 16.72 3.09 -20.36
C SER A 137 18.01 3.89 -20.35
N CYS A 138 18.92 3.58 -21.27
CA CYS A 138 20.19 4.28 -21.45
C CYS A 138 20.54 4.44 -22.93
N ARG A 139 21.40 5.40 -23.26
CA ARG A 139 21.99 5.54 -24.59
C ARG A 139 23.30 4.77 -24.66
N ILE A 140 23.37 3.81 -25.58
CA ILE A 140 24.51 2.93 -25.80
C ILE A 140 25.25 3.44 -27.03
N HIS A 141 26.54 3.74 -26.87
CA HIS A 141 27.42 4.15 -27.94
C HIS A 141 28.29 2.96 -28.34
N PHE A 142 28.17 2.46 -29.56
CA PHE A 142 29.03 1.38 -30.04
C PHE A 142 30.43 1.92 -30.36
N GLU A 143 31.45 1.07 -30.14
CA GLU A 143 32.86 1.42 -30.38
C GLU A 143 33.38 0.80 -31.69
N ASP A 144 32.54 0.69 -32.71
CA ASP A 144 32.97 0.17 -34.01
C ASP A 144 33.91 1.14 -34.75
N GLU A 145 34.73 0.63 -35.66
CA GLU A 145 35.87 1.33 -36.27
C GLU A 145 35.52 2.51 -37.22
N ASP A 146 34.24 2.85 -37.40
CA ASP A 146 33.80 3.95 -38.27
C ASP A 146 33.59 5.25 -37.45
N GLU A 147 34.13 6.38 -37.95
CA GLU A 147 34.30 7.66 -37.23
C GLU A 147 33.01 8.37 -36.74
N ASP A 148 31.83 7.81 -37.00
CA ASP A 148 30.54 8.26 -36.45
C ASP A 148 29.85 7.11 -35.68
N GLY A 149 30.32 6.83 -34.47
CA GLY A 149 29.85 5.70 -33.65
C GLY A 149 28.33 5.65 -33.50
N GLU A 150 27.73 4.49 -33.87
CA GLU A 150 26.30 4.24 -33.78
C GLU A 150 25.80 4.41 -32.33
N VAL A 151 24.80 5.28 -32.13
CA VAL A 151 24.15 5.50 -30.82
C VAL A 151 22.74 4.93 -30.86
N VAL A 152 22.46 3.98 -29.97
CA VAL A 152 21.14 3.35 -29.86
C VAL A 152 20.54 3.55 -28.47
N ASP A 153 19.21 3.67 -28.44
CA ASP A 153 18.48 3.55 -27.19
C ASP A 153 18.40 2.08 -26.77
N GLY A 154 18.78 1.82 -25.53
CA GLY A 154 18.82 0.49 -24.97
C GLY A 154 18.55 0.49 -23.47
N PHE A 155 18.98 -0.58 -22.81
CA PHE A 155 18.72 -0.82 -21.40
C PHE A 155 19.98 -1.22 -20.66
N ALA A 156 20.12 -0.77 -19.41
CA ALA A 156 21.18 -1.21 -18.52
C ALA A 156 20.61 -1.59 -17.15
N PHE A 157 21.33 -2.43 -16.41
CA PHE A 157 21.01 -2.72 -15.02
C PHE A 157 21.66 -1.66 -14.13
N ILE A 158 20.84 -0.84 -13.47
CA ILE A 158 21.28 0.29 -12.64
C ILE A 158 20.94 0.00 -11.18
N TRP A 159 21.79 0.43 -10.26
CA TRP A 159 21.55 0.31 -8.83
C TRP A 159 20.37 1.16 -8.35
N ASP A 160 19.42 0.52 -7.66
CA ASP A 160 18.18 1.15 -7.14
C ASP A 160 18.10 1.07 -5.61
N GLY A 161 19.21 0.72 -4.94
CA GLY A 161 19.29 0.66 -3.47
C GLY A 161 19.89 1.92 -2.84
N MET A 162 20.09 1.90 -1.52
CA MET A 162 20.65 3.05 -0.81
C MET A 162 22.12 3.30 -1.21
N MET A 163 22.46 4.55 -1.58
CA MET A 163 23.83 4.93 -1.96
C MET A 163 24.86 4.70 -0.84
N SER A 164 24.43 4.68 0.43
CA SER A 164 25.27 4.36 1.59
C SER A 164 25.77 2.91 1.63
N GLU A 165 25.19 2.01 0.82
CA GLU A 165 25.66 0.62 0.68
C GLU A 165 26.81 0.46 -0.33
N LEU A 166 27.15 1.54 -1.05
CA LEU A 166 28.15 1.53 -2.11
C LEU A 166 29.47 2.13 -1.66
N ARG A 167 30.56 1.59 -2.20
CA ARG A 167 31.92 2.13 -2.04
C ARG A 167 32.47 2.50 -3.40
N ASN A 168 33.24 3.58 -3.47
CA ASN A 168 33.98 3.94 -4.68
C ASN A 168 34.98 2.83 -5.03
N ILE A 169 35.22 2.62 -6.32
CA ILE A 169 36.30 1.74 -6.77
C ILE A 169 37.63 2.38 -6.36
N PRO A 170 38.51 1.68 -5.63
CA PRO A 170 39.83 2.21 -5.30
C PRO A 170 40.58 2.53 -6.59
N ALA A 171 41.12 3.75 -6.72
CA ALA A 171 42.09 4.06 -7.77
C ALA A 171 43.30 3.12 -7.59
N ALA A 172 43.67 2.40 -8.64
CA ALA A 172 44.67 1.35 -8.58
C ALA A 172 46.00 1.86 -7.98
N PRO A 173 46.53 1.24 -6.90
CA PRO A 173 47.91 1.43 -6.50
C PRO A 173 48.80 0.47 -7.29
N GLN A 174 49.90 1.03 -7.79
CA GLN A 174 51.06 0.30 -8.30
C GLN A 174 51.56 -0.71 -7.25
N THR A 175 51.88 -1.92 -7.74
CA THR A 175 52.83 -2.90 -7.18
C THR A 175 53.28 -2.72 -5.73
N ALA A 176 52.80 -3.58 -4.84
CA ALA A 176 53.53 -4.00 -3.65
C ALA A 176 53.13 -5.42 -3.21
N ARG A 177 54.09 -6.35 -3.35
CA ARG A 177 54.13 -7.64 -2.65
C ARG A 177 54.17 -7.37 -1.14
N ILE A 178 53.44 -8.13 -0.32
CA ILE A 178 53.83 -8.52 1.04
C ILE A 178 53.06 -9.79 1.44
N ALA A 179 53.77 -10.60 2.22
CA ALA A 179 53.62 -12.01 2.53
C ALA A 179 52.41 -12.40 3.40
N ALA A 180 52.05 -13.69 3.30
CA ALA A 180 51.23 -14.41 4.26
C ALA A 180 51.95 -14.59 5.61
N PRO A 181 51.19 -14.73 6.71
CA PRO A 181 51.66 -15.46 7.87
C PRO A 181 50.85 -16.76 8.08
N GLU A 182 51.59 -17.83 8.34
CA GLU A 182 51.12 -19.12 8.82
C GLU A 182 50.81 -19.11 10.33
N ASN A 183 49.97 -20.07 10.72
CA ASN A 183 49.89 -20.78 12.02
C ASN A 183 49.26 -20.13 13.27
N SER A 184 48.08 -20.63 13.64
CA SER A 184 47.81 -21.49 14.83
C SER A 184 46.34 -21.36 15.33
N PRO A 185 45.83 -22.21 16.23
CA PRO A 185 45.69 -23.67 16.18
C PRO A 185 44.21 -24.13 16.16
N SER A 186 44.00 -25.39 15.79
CA SER A 186 42.71 -26.09 15.79
C SER A 186 42.13 -26.29 17.20
N VAL A 187 41.18 -25.44 17.58
CA VAL A 187 40.26 -25.75 18.68
C VAL A 187 39.25 -26.78 18.17
N THR A 188 39.24 -27.93 18.82
CA THR A 188 38.54 -29.17 18.47
C THR A 188 37.03 -28.95 18.25
N THR A 189 36.59 -29.14 17.00
CA THR A 189 35.19 -29.29 16.58
C THR A 189 34.39 -30.30 17.43
N ALA A 190 35.09 -31.27 18.06
CA ALA A 190 34.51 -32.23 18.99
C ALA A 190 33.95 -31.62 20.29
N ALA A 191 34.56 -30.54 20.82
CA ALA A 191 34.10 -29.90 22.06
C ALA A 191 32.84 -29.04 21.84
N ILE A 192 32.71 -28.46 20.65
CA ILE A 192 31.50 -27.73 20.24
C ILE A 192 30.33 -28.71 20.04
N SER A 193 30.60 -29.87 19.43
CA SER A 193 29.60 -30.93 19.22
C SER A 193 29.05 -31.50 20.53
N SER A 194 29.91 -31.80 21.51
CA SER A 194 29.48 -32.34 22.81
C SER A 194 28.67 -31.33 23.65
N SER A 195 29.01 -30.04 23.56
CA SER A 195 28.27 -28.95 24.20
C SER A 195 26.87 -28.77 23.60
N ILE A 196 26.76 -28.82 22.26
CA ILE A 196 25.48 -28.77 21.55
C ILE A 196 24.62 -30.00 21.91
N GLU A 197 25.23 -31.18 21.96
CA GLU A 197 24.51 -32.42 22.29
C GLU A 197 23.98 -32.41 23.73
N MET A 198 24.77 -31.89 24.68
CA MET A 198 24.34 -31.74 26.08
C MET A 198 23.21 -30.72 26.22
N ARG A 199 23.27 -29.58 25.50
CA ARG A 199 22.17 -28.60 25.44
C ARG A 199 20.92 -29.22 24.82
N ALA A 200 21.06 -30.01 23.76
CA ALA A 200 19.96 -30.73 23.14
C ALA A 200 19.32 -31.76 24.10
N ARG A 201 20.12 -32.48 24.91
CA ARG A 201 19.61 -33.40 25.95
C ARG A 201 18.85 -32.67 27.05
N LYS A 202 19.35 -31.53 27.54
CA LYS A 202 18.63 -30.70 28.53
C LYS A 202 17.32 -30.16 27.97
N PHE A 203 17.33 -29.71 26.72
CA PHE A 203 16.13 -29.27 26.01
C PHE A 203 15.11 -30.41 25.83
N ARG A 204 15.57 -31.63 25.47
CA ARG A 204 14.72 -32.84 25.41
C ARG A 204 14.02 -33.12 26.74
N ALA A 205 14.78 -33.13 27.84
CA ALA A 205 14.20 -33.37 29.16
C ALA A 205 13.20 -32.28 29.60
N ALA A 206 13.40 -31.03 29.15
CA ALA A 206 12.45 -29.95 29.39
C ALA A 206 11.15 -30.13 28.58
N ILE A 207 11.25 -30.57 27.32
CA ILE A 207 10.09 -30.91 26.49
C ILE A 207 9.29 -32.07 27.10
N ASP A 208 9.96 -33.15 27.52
CA ASP A 208 9.27 -34.32 28.08
C ASP A 208 8.52 -33.96 29.37
N ARG A 209 9.10 -33.10 30.21
CA ARG A 209 8.42 -32.53 31.39
C ARG A 209 7.23 -31.65 30.99
N ALA A 210 7.39 -30.78 30.00
CA ALA A 210 6.30 -29.91 29.53
C ALA A 210 5.14 -30.73 28.93
N LYS A 211 5.46 -31.80 28.18
CA LYS A 211 4.49 -32.76 27.63
C LYS A 211 3.71 -33.47 28.72
N ALA A 212 4.40 -33.95 29.76
CA ALA A 212 3.74 -34.59 30.91
C ALA A 212 2.81 -33.62 31.65
N VAL A 213 3.21 -32.35 31.81
CA VAL A 213 2.38 -31.29 32.42
C VAL A 213 1.18 -30.95 31.55
N TYR A 214 1.35 -30.84 30.23
CA TYR A 214 0.28 -30.53 29.28
C TYR A 214 -0.76 -31.65 29.20
N LEU A 215 -0.32 -32.92 29.08
CA LEU A 215 -1.20 -34.09 29.10
C LEU A 215 -2.01 -34.18 30.41
N LYS A 216 -1.40 -33.83 31.54
CA LYS A 216 -2.07 -33.80 32.84
C LYS A 216 -3.09 -32.65 32.95
N LYS A 217 -2.87 -31.53 32.25
CA LYS A 217 -3.75 -30.35 32.27
C LYS A 217 -4.95 -30.48 31.31
N ASN A 218 -4.79 -31.20 30.20
CA ASN A 218 -5.82 -31.34 29.16
C ASN A 218 -6.72 -32.57 29.33
N GLN A 219 -6.58 -33.33 30.41
CA GLN A 219 -7.41 -34.51 30.70
C GLN A 219 -8.90 -34.18 31.00
N TRP A 220 -9.30 -32.90 30.92
CA TRP A 220 -10.64 -32.39 31.30
C TRP A 220 -11.45 -31.78 30.13
N CYS A 221 -10.99 -31.86 28.88
CA CYS A 221 -11.79 -31.44 27.72
C CYS A 221 -11.72 -32.47 26.61
N GLY A 222 -12.78 -33.28 26.50
CA GLY A 222 -13.01 -34.14 25.34
C GLY A 222 -13.34 -33.26 24.13
N TYR A 223 -12.35 -33.01 23.29
CA TYR A 223 -12.57 -32.61 21.91
C TYR A 223 -12.25 -33.80 21.02
N ASP A 224 -13.21 -34.13 20.14
CA ASP A 224 -13.11 -35.19 19.14
C ASP A 224 -11.76 -35.17 18.42
N GLU A 225 -11.11 -36.33 18.45
CA GLU A 225 -9.86 -36.66 17.77
C GLU A 225 -10.11 -36.66 16.25
N ILE A 226 -10.24 -35.46 15.66
CA ILE A 226 -10.23 -35.30 14.20
C ILE A 226 -8.81 -35.65 13.73
N LEU A 227 -8.71 -36.74 12.96
CA LEU A 227 -7.56 -37.27 12.22
C LEU A 227 -6.53 -36.21 11.77
N LEU A 228 -5.69 -35.73 12.69
CA LEU A 228 -4.55 -34.87 12.39
C LEU A 228 -3.42 -35.79 11.94
N GLY A 229 -3.25 -35.90 10.62
CA GLY A 229 -2.19 -36.70 10.01
C GLY A 229 -0.81 -36.30 10.55
N ARG A 230 -0.04 -37.28 11.03
CA ARG A 230 1.31 -37.04 11.57
C ARG A 230 2.29 -36.81 10.43
N VAL A 231 2.68 -35.56 10.22
CA VAL A 231 3.76 -35.20 9.27
C VAL A 231 5.10 -35.38 9.97
N SER A 232 6.00 -36.16 9.39
CA SER A 232 7.36 -36.34 9.93
C SER A 232 8.32 -35.33 9.32
N THR A 233 9.05 -34.65 10.20
CA THR A 233 10.13 -33.71 9.86
C THR A 233 11.52 -34.33 9.96
N SER A 234 11.61 -35.61 10.34
CA SER A 234 12.88 -36.31 10.64
C SER A 234 13.76 -35.56 11.64
N SER A 235 13.12 -34.82 12.56
CA SER A 235 13.80 -33.95 13.53
C SER A 235 13.24 -34.15 14.94
N CYS A 236 13.78 -33.43 15.92
CA CYS A 236 13.25 -33.46 17.29
C CYS A 236 11.80 -32.93 17.39
N TRP A 237 11.30 -32.22 16.37
CA TRP A 237 9.92 -31.75 16.31
C TRP A 237 8.90 -32.87 16.29
N ASP A 238 9.22 -34.02 15.69
CA ASP A 238 8.31 -35.17 15.59
C ASP A 238 7.97 -35.81 16.96
N ARG A 239 8.73 -35.44 18.00
CA ARG A 239 8.51 -35.89 19.39
C ARG A 239 7.45 -35.05 20.12
N LEU A 240 7.21 -33.84 19.65
CA LEU A 240 6.18 -32.96 20.19
C LEU A 240 4.80 -33.45 19.75
N PRO A 241 3.80 -33.47 20.66
CA PRO A 241 2.39 -33.60 20.27
C PRO A 241 2.01 -32.52 19.27
N VAL A 242 1.10 -32.85 18.35
CA VAL A 242 0.64 -31.95 17.28
C VAL A 242 0.02 -30.67 17.88
N GLU A 243 -0.65 -30.77 19.03
CA GLU A 243 -1.24 -29.64 19.74
C GLU A 243 -0.17 -28.64 20.24
N ILE A 244 0.97 -29.17 20.71
CA ILE A 244 2.09 -28.32 21.14
C ILE A 244 2.75 -27.67 19.93
N GLN A 245 2.89 -28.41 18.81
CA GLN A 245 3.42 -27.84 17.57
C GLN A 245 2.52 -26.69 17.09
N ILE A 246 1.20 -26.89 17.04
CA ILE A 246 0.21 -25.87 16.67
C ILE A 246 0.31 -24.66 17.60
N SER A 247 0.38 -24.87 18.92
CA SER A 247 0.49 -23.77 19.89
C SER A 247 1.79 -22.97 19.74
N ILE A 248 2.91 -23.63 19.41
CA ILE A 248 4.17 -22.94 19.11
C ILE A 248 4.00 -22.04 17.88
N PHE A 249 3.47 -22.58 16.77
CA PHE A 249 3.24 -21.78 15.56
C PHE A 249 2.22 -20.67 15.76
N GLY A 250 1.17 -20.88 16.57
CA GLY A 250 0.16 -19.87 16.90
C GLY A 250 0.75 -18.65 17.64
N ARG A 251 1.82 -18.85 18.42
CA ARG A 251 2.55 -17.79 19.14
C ARG A 251 3.56 -17.04 18.27
N CYS A 252 3.98 -17.60 17.14
CA CYS A 252 4.88 -16.93 16.21
C CYS A 252 4.22 -15.71 15.54
N ARG A 253 5.03 -14.77 15.03
CA ARG A 253 4.52 -13.76 14.10
C ARG A 253 4.24 -14.44 12.75
N LEU A 254 3.29 -13.91 11.98
CA LEU A 254 2.98 -14.47 10.65
C LEU A 254 4.22 -14.50 9.75
N GLN A 255 5.09 -13.49 9.84
CA GLN A 255 6.35 -13.45 9.10
C GLN A 255 7.29 -14.60 9.48
N ASP A 256 7.35 -14.94 10.77
CA ASP A 256 8.21 -16.02 11.25
C ASP A 256 7.70 -17.37 10.76
N VAL A 257 6.38 -17.56 10.71
CA VAL A 257 5.76 -18.77 10.14
C VAL A 257 6.11 -18.91 8.65
N VAL A 258 6.08 -17.82 7.89
CA VAL A 258 6.51 -17.81 6.47
C VAL A 258 8.00 -18.16 6.36
N ASN A 259 8.86 -17.55 7.17
CA ASN A 259 10.29 -17.84 7.16
C ASN A 259 10.58 -19.31 7.51
N LEU A 260 9.86 -19.89 8.48
CA LEU A 260 9.97 -21.30 8.86
C LEU A 260 9.47 -22.23 7.74
N ARG A 261 8.40 -21.85 7.04
CA ARG A 261 7.91 -22.57 5.85
C ARG A 261 8.97 -22.64 4.76
N LEU A 262 9.72 -21.56 4.55
CA LEU A 262 10.78 -21.47 3.54
C LEU A 262 12.09 -22.16 3.96
N ALA A 263 12.27 -22.43 5.27
CA ALA A 263 13.52 -23.01 5.79
C ALA A 263 13.72 -24.48 5.41
N SER A 264 12.64 -25.26 5.24
CA SER A 264 12.72 -26.68 4.89
C SER A 264 11.41 -27.21 4.30
N ARG A 265 11.52 -28.15 3.36
CA ARG A 265 10.35 -28.86 2.79
C ARG A 265 9.53 -29.57 3.87
N ALA A 266 10.19 -30.15 4.87
CA ALA A 266 9.52 -30.82 5.98
C ALA A 266 8.66 -29.86 6.80
N PHE A 267 9.19 -28.67 7.13
CA PHE A 267 8.45 -27.63 7.82
C PHE A 267 7.34 -27.05 6.93
N SER A 268 7.57 -26.90 5.63
CA SER A 268 6.52 -26.50 4.69
C SER A 268 5.34 -27.47 4.73
N THR A 269 5.60 -28.78 4.58
CA THR A 269 4.53 -29.79 4.61
C THR A 269 3.80 -29.79 5.95
N LEU A 270 4.52 -29.66 7.07
CA LEU A 270 3.92 -29.63 8.41
C LEU A 270 3.01 -28.41 8.59
N ILE A 271 3.50 -27.22 8.24
CA ILE A 271 2.76 -25.95 8.35
C ILE A 271 1.54 -25.96 7.42
N ASP A 272 1.69 -26.46 6.19
CA ASP A 272 0.61 -26.52 5.20
C ASP A 272 -0.47 -27.54 5.62
N THR A 273 -0.07 -28.69 6.18
CA THR A 273 -1.02 -29.71 6.67
C THR A 273 -1.84 -29.21 7.86
N HIS A 274 -1.24 -28.39 8.73
CA HIS A 274 -1.88 -27.88 9.94
C HIS A 274 -2.32 -26.41 9.82
N GLU A 275 -2.38 -25.84 8.61
CA GLU A 275 -2.65 -24.42 8.36
C GLU A 275 -3.91 -23.94 9.09
N GLN A 276 -5.01 -24.69 9.00
CA GLN A 276 -6.28 -24.30 9.62
C GLN A 276 -6.19 -24.26 11.14
N ALA A 277 -5.54 -25.24 11.76
CA ALA A 277 -5.40 -25.32 13.21
C ALA A 277 -4.45 -24.25 13.74
N ILE A 278 -3.31 -24.02 13.06
CA ILE A 278 -2.37 -22.96 13.38
C ILE A 278 -3.05 -21.59 13.26
N SER A 279 -3.80 -21.37 12.18
CA SER A 279 -4.47 -20.09 11.94
C SER A 279 -5.56 -19.80 12.97
N ARG A 280 -6.30 -20.84 13.39
CA ARG A 280 -7.31 -20.75 14.45
C ARG A 280 -6.67 -20.41 15.79
N GLU A 281 -5.62 -21.14 16.18
CA GLU A 281 -4.89 -20.91 17.43
C GLU A 281 -4.24 -19.52 17.47
N TYR A 282 -3.63 -19.09 16.36
CA TYR A 282 -3.04 -17.75 16.21
C TYR A 282 -4.04 -16.65 16.57
N LEU A 283 -5.27 -16.77 16.05
CA LEU A 283 -6.30 -15.77 16.24
C LEU A 283 -6.92 -15.86 17.63
N GLN A 284 -7.15 -17.08 18.12
CA GLN A 284 -7.67 -17.32 19.46
C GLN A 284 -6.79 -16.71 20.55
N LEU A 285 -5.46 -16.86 20.44
CA LEU A 285 -4.51 -16.25 21.37
C LEU A 285 -4.58 -14.72 21.41
N ARG A 286 -4.78 -14.09 20.25
CA ARG A 286 -4.84 -12.62 20.09
C ARG A 286 -6.20 -12.03 20.43
N ARG A 287 -7.22 -12.88 20.55
CA ARG A 287 -8.58 -12.51 20.95
C ARG A 287 -8.92 -12.99 22.37
N HIS A 288 -7.91 -13.12 23.22
CA HIS A 288 -8.05 -13.54 24.63
C HIS A 288 -8.85 -14.85 24.82
N GLY A 289 -8.69 -15.80 23.89
CA GLY A 289 -9.33 -17.12 23.95
C GLY A 289 -10.64 -17.25 23.16
N SER A 290 -11.17 -16.15 22.60
CA SER A 290 -12.38 -16.16 21.78
C SER A 290 -12.08 -16.35 20.28
N LEU A 291 -12.99 -16.97 19.54
CA LEU A 291 -12.93 -17.02 18.08
C LEU A 291 -13.78 -15.89 17.47
N PRO A 292 -13.48 -15.49 16.22
CA PRO A 292 -14.33 -14.57 15.47
C PRO A 292 -15.78 -14.98 15.52
N SER A 293 -16.64 -13.98 15.65
CA SER A 293 -18.09 -14.17 15.59
C SER A 293 -18.65 -13.04 14.75
N PRO A 294 -19.77 -13.25 14.05
CA PRO A 294 -20.50 -12.15 13.43
C PRO A 294 -20.72 -11.05 14.47
N ILE A 295 -20.55 -9.80 14.05
CA ILE A 295 -20.74 -8.65 14.93
C ILE A 295 -22.20 -8.63 15.40
N ASP A 296 -22.39 -8.51 16.70
CA ASP A 296 -23.70 -8.52 17.38
C ASP A 296 -23.89 -7.22 18.14
N GLU A 297 -25.14 -6.81 18.35
CA GLU A 297 -25.56 -5.56 19.00
C GLU A 297 -25.06 -5.47 20.45
N SER A 298 -24.76 -6.60 21.09
CA SER A 298 -24.30 -6.65 22.48
C SER A 298 -22.80 -6.36 22.67
N ARG A 299 -22.00 -6.28 21.60
CA ARG A 299 -20.55 -6.08 21.71
C ARG A 299 -20.18 -4.59 21.68
N THR A 300 -19.54 -4.14 22.74
CA THR A 300 -18.91 -2.82 22.82
C THR A 300 -17.41 -2.98 22.71
N TYR A 301 -16.80 -2.34 21.70
CA TYR A 301 -15.35 -2.33 21.51
C TYR A 301 -14.77 -1.08 22.17
N THR A 302 -13.70 -1.20 22.95
CA THR A 302 -13.09 -0.05 23.65
C THR A 302 -12.33 0.88 22.69
N ARG A 303 -12.20 0.48 21.41
CA ARG A 303 -11.42 1.18 20.36
C ARG A 303 -9.93 1.26 20.69
N ASP A 304 -9.46 0.44 21.64
CA ASP A 304 -8.03 0.34 21.95
C ASP A 304 -7.29 -0.45 20.86
N PRO A 305 -6.00 -0.14 20.58
CA PRO A 305 -5.21 -0.84 19.56
C PRO A 305 -5.03 -2.33 19.84
N GLU A 306 -5.13 -2.75 21.11
CA GLU A 306 -5.10 -4.17 21.50
C GLU A 306 -6.33 -4.93 20.99
N ASP A 307 -7.45 -4.22 20.83
CA ASP A 307 -8.72 -4.74 20.31
C ASP A 307 -8.81 -4.67 18.78
N ASP A 308 -7.85 -4.08 18.08
CA ASP A 308 -7.85 -3.93 16.61
C ASP A 308 -8.09 -5.28 15.92
N VAL A 309 -7.40 -6.32 16.38
CA VAL A 309 -7.50 -7.68 15.82
C VAL A 309 -8.87 -8.28 16.09
N ILE A 310 -9.46 -7.98 17.26
CA ILE A 310 -10.79 -8.44 17.65
C ILE A 310 -11.84 -7.78 16.74
N LEU A 311 -11.80 -6.45 16.64
CA LEU A 311 -12.71 -5.68 15.80
C LEU A 311 -12.59 -6.07 14.32
N LEU A 312 -11.37 -6.14 13.77
CA LEU A 312 -11.16 -6.51 12.36
C LEU A 312 -11.65 -7.92 12.05
N SER A 313 -11.43 -8.89 12.93
CA SER A 313 -11.87 -10.26 12.67
C SER A 313 -13.37 -10.47 12.92
N ASP A 314 -14.04 -9.60 13.69
CA ASP A 314 -15.51 -9.59 13.79
C ASP A 314 -16.16 -8.90 12.58
N LEU A 315 -15.56 -7.81 12.07
CA LEU A 315 -16.01 -7.13 10.85
C LEU A 315 -15.79 -8.00 9.60
N PHE A 316 -14.67 -8.71 9.55
CA PHE A 316 -14.29 -9.55 8.41
C PHE A 316 -14.12 -11.00 8.90
N PRO A 317 -15.22 -11.75 9.12
CA PRO A 317 -15.13 -13.14 9.56
C PRO A 317 -14.47 -14.02 8.48
N PRO A 318 -13.90 -15.17 8.88
CA PRO A 318 -13.32 -16.12 7.93
C PRO A 318 -14.37 -16.62 6.91
N PRO A 319 -13.95 -16.99 5.70
CA PRO A 319 -14.84 -17.60 4.71
C PRO A 319 -15.48 -18.87 5.28
N LYS A 320 -16.75 -19.09 4.96
CA LYS A 320 -17.45 -20.35 5.30
C LYS A 320 -17.19 -21.37 4.20
N LEU A 321 -16.94 -22.62 4.60
CA LEU A 321 -16.81 -23.73 3.64
C LEU A 321 -18.18 -23.98 2.99
N GLU A 322 -18.20 -24.15 1.66
CA GLU A 322 -19.42 -24.36 0.86
C GLU A 322 -20.34 -25.41 1.51
N ASN A 323 -21.61 -25.03 1.71
CA ASN A 323 -22.64 -25.86 2.34
C ASN A 323 -22.40 -26.29 3.80
N SER A 324 -21.45 -25.69 4.51
CA SER A 324 -21.24 -25.92 5.95
C SER A 324 -21.24 -24.60 6.73
N ALA A 325 -21.68 -24.66 7.98
CA ALA A 325 -21.54 -23.55 8.92
C ALA A 325 -20.10 -23.39 9.47
N LYS A 326 -19.13 -24.15 8.96
CA LYS A 326 -17.77 -24.21 9.51
C LYS A 326 -16.87 -23.15 8.89
N ASP A 327 -16.25 -22.37 9.76
CA ASP A 327 -15.28 -21.34 9.39
C ASP A 327 -13.95 -21.93 8.90
N VAL A 328 -13.45 -21.39 7.79
CA VAL A 328 -12.18 -21.77 7.18
C VAL A 328 -11.10 -20.77 7.58
N TYR A 329 -10.40 -21.09 8.66
CA TYR A 329 -9.20 -20.35 9.07
C TYR A 329 -8.03 -20.71 8.15
N SER A 330 -7.33 -19.70 7.63
CA SER A 330 -6.17 -19.87 6.73
C SER A 330 -5.16 -18.74 6.94
N PHE A 331 -3.91 -18.94 6.50
CA PHE A 331 -2.90 -17.90 6.50
C PHE A 331 -3.29 -16.76 5.56
N ARG A 332 -3.97 -17.07 4.45
CA ARG A 332 -4.55 -16.06 3.54
C ARG A 332 -5.53 -15.15 4.27
N TYR A 333 -6.40 -15.72 5.10
CA TYR A 333 -7.34 -14.95 5.91
C TYR A 333 -6.60 -14.04 6.91
N LEU A 334 -5.66 -14.59 7.68
CA LEU A 334 -4.88 -13.80 8.66
C LEU A 334 -4.06 -12.68 7.99
N TRP A 335 -3.47 -12.97 6.83
CA TRP A 335 -2.77 -11.96 6.03
C TRP A 335 -3.71 -10.86 5.56
N SER A 336 -4.95 -11.21 5.19
CA SER A 336 -5.95 -10.22 4.81
C SER A 336 -6.29 -9.27 5.96
N LEU A 337 -6.45 -9.78 7.19
CA LEU A 337 -6.69 -8.94 8.37
C LEU A 337 -5.52 -7.99 8.63
N ARG A 338 -4.29 -8.52 8.60
CA ARG A 338 -3.07 -7.72 8.77
C ARG A 338 -2.96 -6.63 7.71
N ARG A 339 -3.21 -6.96 6.44
CA ARG A 339 -3.20 -5.98 5.35
C ARG A 339 -4.22 -4.86 5.58
N ARG A 340 -5.44 -5.19 6.04
CA ARG A 340 -6.47 -4.19 6.37
C ARG A 340 -6.03 -3.28 7.50
N GLN A 341 -5.46 -3.85 8.57
CA GLN A 341 -4.90 -3.07 9.68
C GLN A 341 -3.82 -2.10 9.20
N GLU A 342 -2.87 -2.59 8.41
CA GLU A 342 -1.75 -1.78 7.89
C GLU A 342 -2.25 -0.64 6.98
N VAL A 343 -3.20 -0.91 6.08
CA VAL A 343 -3.79 0.12 5.20
C VAL A 343 -4.53 1.17 6.00
N CYS A 344 -5.41 0.76 6.91
CA CYS A 344 -6.22 1.68 7.72
C CYS A 344 -5.35 2.51 8.66
N SER A 345 -4.36 1.91 9.32
CA SER A 345 -3.43 2.62 10.21
C SER A 345 -2.56 3.62 9.44
N LYS A 346 -2.06 3.25 8.25
CA LYS A 346 -1.32 4.17 7.36
C LYS A 346 -2.19 5.35 6.92
N LEU A 347 -3.42 5.08 6.50
CA LEU A 347 -4.35 6.11 6.07
C LEU A 347 -4.73 7.05 7.24
N ALA A 348 -5.01 6.49 8.41
CA ALA A 348 -5.25 7.26 9.63
C ALA A 348 -4.06 8.15 9.98
N LYS A 349 -2.82 7.67 9.80
CA LYS A 349 -1.61 8.49 9.97
C LYS A 349 -1.52 9.64 8.97
N TYR A 350 -1.81 9.39 7.69
CA TYR A 350 -1.78 10.45 6.68
C TYR A 350 -2.83 11.52 6.96
N LEU A 351 -4.06 11.11 7.30
CA LEU A 351 -5.13 12.02 7.69
C LEU A 351 -4.77 12.79 8.96
N ALA A 352 -4.28 12.12 10.00
CA ALA A 352 -3.81 12.77 11.23
C ALA A 352 -2.76 13.85 10.95
N ASN A 353 -1.80 13.55 10.07
CA ASN A 353 -0.80 14.53 9.64
C ASN A 353 -1.45 15.74 8.93
N SER A 354 -2.36 15.51 7.98
CA SER A 354 -3.04 16.59 7.25
C SER A 354 -3.93 17.45 8.16
N VAL A 355 -4.60 16.81 9.12
CA VAL A 355 -5.42 17.46 10.15
C VAL A 355 -4.58 18.39 11.00
N LEU A 356 -3.46 17.88 11.51
CA LEU A 356 -2.57 18.66 12.35
C LEU A 356 -1.86 19.79 11.59
N GLU A 357 -1.41 19.54 10.36
CA GLU A 357 -0.81 20.57 9.50
C GLU A 357 -1.77 21.73 9.25
N ARG A 358 -3.04 21.43 8.96
CA ARG A 358 -4.07 22.45 8.72
C ARG A 358 -4.43 23.21 9.99
N TYR A 359 -4.57 22.53 11.11
CA TYR A 359 -4.76 23.16 12.41
C TYR A 359 -3.66 24.20 12.71
N LEU A 360 -2.39 23.80 12.53
CA LEU A 360 -1.25 24.68 12.72
C LEU A 360 -1.15 25.82 11.69
N GLN A 361 -1.79 25.70 10.53
CA GLN A 361 -1.86 26.76 9.52
C GLN A 361 -3.02 27.73 9.77
N SER A 362 -4.12 27.26 10.37
CA SER A 362 -5.32 28.08 10.56
C SER A 362 -5.16 29.23 11.54
N ASP A 363 -4.26 29.12 12.52
CA ASP A 363 -3.94 30.21 13.43
C ASP A 363 -2.42 30.27 13.70
N PRO A 364 -1.73 31.33 13.26
CA PRO A 364 -0.29 31.50 13.50
C PRO A 364 0.05 31.63 14.99
N ALA A 365 -0.91 31.97 15.87
CA ALA A 365 -0.71 31.97 17.31
C ALA A 365 -0.37 30.56 17.83
N HIS A 366 -0.97 29.50 17.27
CA HIS A 366 -0.66 28.12 17.65
C HIS A 366 0.78 27.73 17.36
N ARG A 367 1.38 28.26 16.29
CA ARG A 367 2.81 28.03 15.98
C ARG A 367 3.74 28.87 16.85
N ALA A 368 3.32 30.06 17.24
CA ALA A 368 4.12 30.99 18.04
C ALA A 368 4.31 30.54 19.51
N VAL A 369 3.49 29.60 20.00
CA VAL A 369 3.61 29.02 21.35
C VAL A 369 4.89 28.19 21.53
N PHE A 370 5.48 27.67 20.45
CA PHE A 370 6.66 26.81 20.55
C PHE A 370 7.95 27.61 20.56
N THR A 371 8.70 27.51 21.66
CA THR A 371 9.99 28.20 21.85
C THR A 371 11.15 27.50 21.14
N SER A 372 11.02 26.21 20.81
CA SER A 372 12.04 25.44 20.08
C SER A 372 11.46 24.57 18.96
N LYS A 373 12.28 24.33 17.93
CA LYS A 373 11.94 23.40 16.83
C LYS A 373 11.75 21.95 17.31
N ARG A 374 12.43 21.55 18.40
CA ARG A 374 12.30 20.21 18.97
C ARG A 374 10.94 20.03 19.65
N ASP A 375 10.45 21.05 20.35
CA ASP A 375 9.15 20.99 21.02
C ASP A 375 8.00 20.97 20.02
N LEU A 376 8.13 21.73 18.92
CA LEU A 376 7.20 21.67 17.80
C LEU A 376 7.17 20.26 17.18
N GLN A 377 8.33 19.63 16.95
CA GLN A 377 8.41 18.28 16.40
C GLN A 377 7.80 17.23 17.36
N ALA A 378 8.08 17.33 18.65
CA ALA A 378 7.52 16.42 19.65
C ALA A 378 5.98 16.57 19.78
N CYS A 379 5.48 17.81 19.72
CA CYS A 379 4.05 18.09 19.65
C CYS A 379 3.43 17.50 18.38
N HIS A 380 4.12 17.63 17.25
CA HIS A 380 3.69 17.08 15.97
C HIS A 380 3.56 15.55 16.02
N GLU A 381 4.59 14.87 16.53
CA GLU A 381 4.59 13.40 16.66
C GLU A 381 3.52 12.91 17.64
N ARG A 382 3.35 13.59 18.77
CA ARG A 382 2.32 13.26 19.77
C ARG A 382 0.91 13.48 19.23
N GLY A 383 0.66 14.62 18.59
CA GLY A 383 -0.63 14.95 18.00
C GLY A 383 -1.03 13.97 16.91
N ILE A 384 -0.10 13.62 16.02
CA ILE A 384 -0.32 12.59 15.00
C ILE A 384 -0.63 11.25 15.64
N ALA A 385 0.12 10.82 16.66
CA ALA A 385 -0.11 9.54 17.31
C ALA A 385 -1.50 9.46 17.95
N GLN A 386 -1.94 10.52 18.64
CA GLN A 386 -3.27 10.56 19.28
C GLN A 386 -4.41 10.61 18.25
N LEU A 387 -4.26 11.40 17.19
CA LEU A 387 -5.24 11.44 16.10
C LEU A 387 -5.30 10.09 15.37
N GLN A 388 -4.14 9.49 15.07
CA GLN A 388 -4.06 8.17 14.43
C GLN A 388 -4.71 7.10 15.31
N PHE A 389 -4.48 7.13 16.63
CA PHE A 389 -5.10 6.24 17.60
C PHE A 389 -6.63 6.30 17.50
N LYS A 390 -7.22 7.51 17.50
CA LYS A 390 -8.68 7.66 17.37
C LYS A 390 -9.21 7.27 15.99
N LEU A 391 -8.46 7.60 14.93
CA LEU A 391 -8.91 7.41 13.54
C LEU A 391 -8.83 5.95 13.08
N THR A 392 -7.88 5.15 13.60
CA THR A 392 -7.62 3.80 13.08
C THR A 392 -8.83 2.87 13.21
N PRO A 393 -9.50 2.75 14.37
CA PRO A 393 -10.71 1.92 14.50
C PRO A 393 -11.88 2.42 13.64
N LEU A 394 -12.02 3.75 13.49
CA LEU A 394 -13.06 4.35 12.63
C LEU A 394 -12.81 4.06 11.15
N MET A 395 -11.54 3.96 10.76
CA MET A 395 -11.15 3.56 9.42
C MET A 395 -11.49 2.09 9.13
N PHE A 396 -11.53 1.21 10.13
CA PHE A 396 -12.01 -0.17 9.93
C PHE A 396 -13.49 -0.22 9.58
N TYR A 397 -14.34 0.58 10.24
CA TYR A 397 -15.76 0.68 9.89
C TYR A 397 -15.96 1.28 8.49
N THR A 398 -15.18 2.30 8.16
CA THR A 398 -15.16 2.89 6.82
C THR A 398 -14.78 1.84 5.77
N LEU A 399 -13.70 1.08 6.01
CA LEU A 399 -13.27 -0.01 5.13
C LEU A 399 -14.35 -1.08 5.00
N PHE A 400 -14.97 -1.49 6.12
CA PHE A 400 -16.02 -2.50 6.14
C PHE A 400 -17.20 -2.09 5.28
N PHE A 401 -17.67 -0.84 5.40
CA PHE A 401 -18.72 -0.32 4.54
C PHE A 401 -18.33 -0.37 3.05
N LEU A 402 -17.15 0.16 2.70
CA LEU A 402 -16.72 0.25 1.31
C LEU A 402 -16.51 -1.12 0.67
N GLU A 403 -15.88 -2.08 1.37
CA GLU A 403 -15.71 -3.46 0.88
C GLU A 403 -17.07 -4.18 0.74
N THR A 404 -17.96 -4.02 1.72
CA THR A 404 -19.30 -4.65 1.68
C THR A 404 -20.14 -4.08 0.56
N TYR A 405 -20.10 -2.75 0.37
CA TYR A 405 -20.81 -2.08 -0.70
C TYR A 405 -20.25 -2.45 -2.08
N ALA A 406 -18.94 -2.50 -2.25
CA ALA A 406 -18.30 -2.94 -3.49
C ALA A 406 -18.69 -4.40 -3.83
N ARG A 407 -18.71 -5.30 -2.84
CA ARG A 407 -19.16 -6.68 -3.02
C ARG A 407 -20.63 -6.75 -3.44
N ALA A 408 -21.51 -6.05 -2.71
CA ALA A 408 -22.94 -6.04 -3.00
C ALA A 408 -23.25 -5.50 -4.41
N ARG A 409 -22.51 -4.48 -4.87
CA ARG A 409 -22.62 -3.98 -6.25
C ARG A 409 -22.18 -5.01 -7.29
N SER A 410 -21.08 -5.71 -7.03
CA SER A 410 -20.56 -6.74 -7.93
C SER A 410 -21.50 -7.96 -8.03
N GLU A 411 -22.10 -8.37 -6.91
CA GLU A 411 -23.14 -9.41 -6.85
C GLU A 411 -24.37 -8.99 -7.65
N LEU A 412 -24.92 -7.79 -7.36
CA LEU A 412 -26.06 -7.25 -8.11
C LEU A 412 -25.77 -7.17 -9.61
N GLN A 413 -24.61 -6.68 -10.02
CA GLN A 413 -24.21 -6.64 -11.42
C GLN A 413 -24.12 -8.04 -12.05
N SER A 414 -23.61 -9.02 -11.30
CA SER A 414 -23.52 -10.41 -11.77
C SER A 414 -24.90 -11.04 -11.96
N ASP A 415 -25.84 -10.78 -11.05
CA ASP A 415 -27.23 -11.24 -11.14
C ASP A 415 -27.97 -10.59 -12.33
N LEU A 416 -27.78 -9.28 -12.52
CA LEU A 416 -28.33 -8.53 -13.65
C LEU A 416 -27.76 -9.01 -14.99
N TYR A 417 -26.47 -9.34 -15.01
CA TYR A 417 -25.82 -9.89 -16.20
C TYR A 417 -26.31 -11.31 -16.51
N ALA A 418 -26.59 -12.12 -15.49
CA ALA A 418 -27.19 -13.44 -15.66
C ALA A 418 -28.63 -13.35 -16.22
N THR A 419 -29.43 -12.39 -15.76
CA THR A 419 -30.78 -12.11 -16.30
C THR A 419 -30.74 -11.57 -17.72
N TYR A 420 -29.75 -10.73 -18.05
CA TYR A 420 -29.46 -10.33 -19.43
C TYR A 420 -29.15 -11.54 -20.33
N LYS A 421 -28.25 -12.44 -19.89
CA LYS A 421 -27.92 -13.66 -20.65
C LYS A 421 -29.12 -14.58 -20.85
N ALA A 422 -30.06 -14.59 -19.90
CA ALA A 422 -31.31 -15.35 -20.01
C ALA A 422 -32.34 -14.70 -20.96
N GLY A 423 -32.02 -13.56 -21.60
CA GLY A 423 -32.93 -12.83 -22.48
C GLY A 423 -34.08 -12.13 -21.75
N ARG A 424 -34.01 -12.02 -20.42
CA ARG A 424 -35.07 -11.44 -19.57
C ARG A 424 -34.87 -9.96 -19.29
N LEU A 425 -33.74 -9.38 -19.71
CA LEU A 425 -33.46 -7.95 -19.62
C LEU A 425 -33.63 -7.31 -21.00
N PRO A 426 -34.82 -6.80 -21.35
CA PRO A 426 -35.11 -6.29 -22.69
C PRO A 426 -34.43 -4.94 -22.99
N VAL A 427 -34.15 -4.14 -21.96
CA VAL A 427 -33.56 -2.80 -22.07
C VAL A 427 -32.50 -2.63 -20.98
N ALA A 428 -31.42 -1.91 -21.32
CA ALA A 428 -30.41 -1.52 -20.35
C ALA A 428 -31.03 -0.73 -19.18
N ILE A 429 -30.53 -0.98 -17.97
CA ILE A 429 -31.03 -0.32 -16.76
C ILE A 429 -30.69 1.16 -16.83
N GLN A 430 -31.72 2.00 -16.67
CA GLN A 430 -31.56 3.44 -16.73
C GLN A 430 -30.78 3.97 -15.52
N PRO A 431 -30.06 5.10 -15.64
CA PRO A 431 -29.28 5.67 -14.54
C PRO A 431 -30.08 5.89 -13.25
N VAL A 432 -31.35 6.31 -13.37
CA VAL A 432 -32.25 6.55 -12.22
C VAL A 432 -32.55 5.25 -11.47
N ASP A 433 -32.88 4.17 -12.19
CA ASP A 433 -33.15 2.86 -11.60
C ASP A 433 -31.88 2.28 -10.95
N ARG A 434 -30.72 2.47 -11.59
CA ARG A 434 -29.42 2.08 -11.04
C ARG A 434 -29.16 2.77 -9.70
N THR A 435 -29.37 4.08 -9.61
CA THR A 435 -29.20 4.83 -8.36
C THR A 435 -30.16 4.33 -7.29
N LEU A 436 -31.42 4.03 -7.63
CA LEU A 436 -32.37 3.46 -6.68
C LEU A 436 -31.95 2.08 -6.16
N MET A 437 -31.44 1.21 -7.05
CA MET A 437 -30.89 -0.09 -6.65
C MET A 437 -29.70 0.05 -5.71
N PHE A 438 -28.76 0.94 -6.02
CA PHE A 438 -27.59 1.20 -5.17
C PHE A 438 -28.00 1.77 -3.80
N ARG A 439 -28.99 2.68 -3.76
CA ARG A 439 -29.54 3.19 -2.49
C ARG A 439 -30.14 2.09 -1.62
N LYS A 440 -30.84 1.11 -2.23
CA LYS A 440 -31.36 -0.06 -1.52
C LYS A 440 -30.23 -0.93 -0.94
N LEU A 441 -29.13 -1.12 -1.68
CA LEU A 441 -27.96 -1.85 -1.17
C LEU A 441 -27.34 -1.14 0.03
N GLN A 442 -27.18 0.19 -0.04
CA GLN A 442 -26.61 0.98 1.05
C GLN A 442 -27.48 0.95 2.28
N ALA A 443 -28.79 1.17 2.13
CA ALA A 443 -29.75 1.07 3.22
C ALA A 443 -29.66 -0.31 3.87
N LYS A 444 -29.61 -1.40 3.09
CA LYS A 444 -29.44 -2.76 3.63
C LYS A 444 -28.17 -2.90 4.48
N ILE A 445 -27.06 -2.30 4.06
CA ILE A 445 -25.79 -2.34 4.80
C ILE A 445 -25.88 -1.49 6.08
N VAL A 446 -26.43 -0.27 6.00
CA VAL A 446 -26.56 0.65 7.13
C VAL A 446 -27.54 0.13 8.20
N HIS A 447 -28.56 -0.63 7.80
CA HIS A 447 -29.46 -1.32 8.73
C HIS A 447 -28.88 -2.64 9.30
N SER A 448 -27.66 -3.02 8.92
CA SER A 448 -27.00 -4.23 9.41
C SER A 448 -25.87 -3.90 10.41
N PRO A 449 -25.57 -4.79 11.36
CA PRO A 449 -24.42 -4.61 12.24
C PRO A 449 -23.12 -4.40 11.42
N PRO A 450 -22.21 -3.49 11.81
CA PRO A 450 -22.16 -2.76 13.09
C PRO A 450 -22.92 -1.42 13.11
N PHE A 451 -23.56 -1.03 12.01
CA PHE A 451 -24.19 0.29 11.86
C PHE A 451 -25.54 0.40 12.55
N THR A 452 -26.10 -0.70 13.05
CA THR A 452 -27.25 -0.69 13.98
C THR A 452 -26.92 0.07 15.28
N ASN A 453 -25.65 0.07 15.70
CA ASN A 453 -25.18 0.90 16.81
C ASN A 453 -25.05 2.37 16.36
N THR A 454 -25.87 3.25 16.93
CA THR A 454 -25.95 4.68 16.57
C THR A 454 -24.62 5.43 16.76
N PRO A 455 -23.93 5.35 17.92
CA PRO A 455 -22.56 5.86 18.04
C PRO A 455 -21.62 5.41 16.91
N THR A 456 -21.61 4.12 16.55
CA THR A 456 -20.75 3.62 15.47
C THR A 456 -21.11 4.21 14.11
N LEU A 457 -22.40 4.34 13.80
CA LEU A 457 -22.89 4.98 12.57
C LEU A 457 -22.41 6.44 12.49
N VAL A 458 -22.57 7.19 13.58
CA VAL A 458 -22.18 8.61 13.67
C VAL A 458 -20.65 8.77 13.54
N SER A 459 -19.86 8.02 14.31
CA SER A 459 -18.40 8.11 14.23
C SER A 459 -17.87 7.72 12.85
N THR A 460 -18.49 6.71 12.21
CA THR A 460 -18.15 6.33 10.84
C THR A 460 -18.51 7.44 9.85
N HIS A 461 -19.65 8.10 10.05
CA HIS A 461 -20.04 9.26 9.23
C HIS A 461 -19.03 10.40 9.32
N HIS A 462 -18.56 10.74 10.52
CA HIS A 462 -17.52 11.74 10.71
C HIS A 462 -16.19 11.34 10.06
N CYS A 463 -15.79 10.06 10.18
CA CYS A 463 -14.56 9.56 9.56
C CYS A 463 -14.60 9.60 8.03
N ILE A 464 -15.68 9.14 7.40
CA ILE A 464 -15.85 9.18 5.93
C ILE A 464 -15.91 10.64 5.44
N ARG A 465 -16.59 11.51 6.18
CA ARG A 465 -16.63 12.95 5.86
C ARG A 465 -15.25 13.58 5.90
N LEU A 466 -14.46 13.29 6.95
CA LEU A 466 -13.09 13.77 7.08
C LEU A 466 -12.25 13.30 5.90
N LEU A 467 -12.28 11.99 5.60
CA LEU A 467 -11.55 11.41 4.48
C LEU A 467 -11.89 12.10 3.14
N VAL A 468 -13.18 12.25 2.83
CA VAL A 468 -13.65 12.90 1.60
C VAL A 468 -13.23 14.36 1.55
N SER A 469 -13.35 15.09 2.66
CA SER A 469 -12.97 16.51 2.71
C SER A 469 -11.48 16.67 2.45
N TYR A 470 -10.62 15.82 3.03
CA TYR A 470 -9.18 15.86 2.80
C TYR A 470 -8.76 15.39 1.42
N LEU A 471 -9.48 14.47 0.79
CA LEU A 471 -9.31 14.17 -0.64
C LEU A 471 -9.69 15.38 -1.50
N GLN A 472 -10.79 16.06 -1.21
CA GLN A 472 -11.20 17.27 -1.94
C GLN A 472 -10.21 18.42 -1.75
N PHE A 473 -9.72 18.66 -0.52
CA PHE A 473 -8.72 19.70 -0.25
C PHE A 473 -7.39 19.48 -0.99
N THR A 474 -6.97 18.22 -1.14
CA THR A 474 -5.72 17.88 -1.85
C THR A 474 -5.87 17.89 -3.37
N LEU A 475 -7.08 17.64 -3.89
CA LEU A 475 -7.43 17.74 -5.31
C LEU A 475 -7.71 19.17 -5.77
N SER A 476 -8.33 19.98 -4.92
CA SER A 476 -8.74 21.36 -5.20
C SER A 476 -8.51 22.20 -3.93
N PRO A 477 -7.37 22.89 -3.81
CA PRO A 477 -7.02 23.64 -2.60
C PRO A 477 -7.81 24.95 -2.43
N GLU A 478 -8.37 25.51 -3.52
CA GLU A 478 -9.13 26.76 -3.49
C GLU A 478 -10.65 26.54 -3.47
N PRO A 479 -11.40 27.15 -2.54
CA PRO A 479 -12.85 27.11 -2.54
C PRO A 479 -13.43 28.03 -3.65
N PRO A 480 -14.54 27.63 -4.30
CA PRO A 480 -15.36 26.46 -4.01
C PRO A 480 -14.70 25.17 -4.53
N PHE A 481 -14.58 24.16 -3.65
CA PHE A 481 -14.10 22.83 -4.03
C PHE A 481 -14.85 22.38 -5.28
N HIS A 482 -14.15 22.28 -6.40
CA HIS A 482 -14.81 22.08 -7.67
C HIS A 482 -15.42 20.67 -7.71
N THR A 483 -16.72 20.58 -7.95
CA THR A 483 -17.46 19.32 -8.17
C THR A 483 -16.91 18.52 -9.35
N SER A 484 -16.02 19.11 -10.17
CA SER A 484 -15.27 18.41 -11.22
C SER A 484 -14.34 17.32 -10.70
N CYS A 485 -13.91 17.37 -9.43
CA CYS A 485 -13.05 16.35 -8.81
C CYS A 485 -13.84 15.17 -8.18
N ASP A 486 -15.17 15.28 -8.07
CA ASP A 486 -16.01 14.25 -7.45
C ASP A 486 -15.95 12.88 -8.14
N PRO A 487 -15.80 12.76 -9.48
CA PRO A 487 -15.62 11.46 -10.13
C PRO A 487 -14.35 10.73 -9.66
N TRP A 488 -13.27 11.45 -9.39
CA TRP A 488 -12.02 10.88 -8.86
C TRP A 488 -12.19 10.38 -7.44
N VAL A 489 -12.79 11.20 -6.57
CA VAL A 489 -13.08 10.80 -5.19
C VAL A 489 -14.03 9.60 -5.17
N SER A 490 -15.04 9.58 -6.03
CA SER A 490 -15.92 8.42 -6.14
C SER A 490 -15.17 7.17 -6.60
N MET A 491 -14.31 7.27 -7.61
CA MET A 491 -13.56 6.12 -8.10
C MET A 491 -12.68 5.52 -7.00
N LEU A 492 -12.01 6.38 -6.24
CA LEU A 492 -11.19 5.99 -5.09
C LEU A 492 -12.01 5.27 -4.01
N LEU A 493 -13.21 5.77 -3.70
CA LEU A 493 -14.08 5.17 -2.68
C LEU A 493 -14.73 3.87 -3.14
N THR A 494 -15.10 3.74 -4.42
CA THR A 494 -15.91 2.59 -4.87
C THR A 494 -15.14 1.50 -5.60
N THR A 495 -14.16 1.86 -6.43
CA THR A 495 -13.52 0.92 -7.35
C THR A 495 -12.12 0.56 -6.87
N SER A 496 -11.35 1.56 -6.46
CA SER A 496 -9.95 1.38 -6.06
C SER A 496 -9.76 0.98 -4.59
N GLY A 497 -10.68 1.40 -3.72
CA GLY A 497 -10.68 1.11 -2.29
C GLY A 497 -9.61 1.87 -1.48
N LEU A 498 -9.59 1.64 -0.17
CA LEU A 498 -8.71 2.39 0.75
C LEU A 498 -7.21 2.19 0.47
N GLY A 499 -6.82 1.07 -0.16
CA GLY A 499 -5.43 0.83 -0.55
C GLY A 499 -4.93 1.90 -1.52
N ARG A 500 -5.73 2.24 -2.53
CA ARG A 500 -5.37 3.28 -3.49
C ARG A 500 -5.39 4.68 -2.89
N ILE A 501 -6.30 4.93 -1.94
CA ILE A 501 -6.31 6.18 -1.18
C ILE A 501 -5.02 6.33 -0.37
N ALA A 502 -4.52 5.25 0.22
CA ALA A 502 -3.22 5.28 0.92
C ALA A 502 -2.06 5.55 -0.06
N GLU A 503 -2.09 4.97 -1.27
CA GLU A 503 -1.11 5.28 -2.34
C GLU A 503 -1.16 6.76 -2.75
N PHE A 504 -2.36 7.33 -2.88
CA PHE A 504 -2.57 8.75 -3.18
C PHE A 504 -1.88 9.65 -2.14
N PHE A 505 -2.17 9.44 -0.85
CA PHE A 505 -1.56 10.24 0.22
C PHE A 505 -0.05 9.99 0.34
N ALA A 506 0.42 8.77 0.05
CA ALA A 506 1.86 8.49 -0.01
C ALA A 506 2.56 9.24 -1.15
N ALA A 507 1.92 9.33 -2.32
CA ALA A 507 2.42 10.07 -3.48
C ALA A 507 2.38 11.60 -3.28
N GLU A 508 1.39 12.08 -2.53
CA GLU A 508 1.22 13.50 -2.16
C GLU A 508 2.25 13.92 -1.10
N LYS A 509 2.34 13.18 0.02
CA LYS A 509 3.20 13.54 1.17
C LYS A 509 4.64 13.00 1.14
N GLY A 510 4.98 12.10 0.22
CA GLY A 510 6.31 11.49 0.19
C GLY A 510 7.43 12.53 0.04
N GLY A 511 8.36 12.62 0.99
CA GLY A 511 9.55 13.47 0.84
C GLY A 511 10.70 12.72 0.15
N GLY A 512 11.38 13.35 -0.80
CA GLY A 512 12.66 12.87 -1.38
C GLY A 512 12.58 12.20 -2.77
N ASN A 513 13.69 11.60 -3.23
CA ASN A 513 13.88 11.06 -4.58
C ASN A 513 12.84 10.00 -5.01
N ASN A 514 12.20 9.31 -4.05
CA ASN A 514 11.21 8.27 -4.34
C ASN A 514 9.81 8.82 -4.63
N GLN A 515 9.55 10.11 -4.37
CA GLN A 515 8.21 10.70 -4.55
C GLN A 515 7.75 10.65 -6.02
N ARG A 516 8.65 10.90 -6.97
CA ARG A 516 8.35 10.82 -8.40
C ARG A 516 7.94 9.41 -8.82
N SER A 517 8.63 8.39 -8.28
CA SER A 517 8.30 6.98 -8.53
C SER A 517 6.93 6.63 -7.94
N MET A 518 6.67 7.01 -6.70
CA MET A 518 5.39 6.78 -6.03
C MET A 518 4.22 7.45 -6.76
N ARG A 519 4.41 8.69 -7.26
CA ARG A 519 3.42 9.37 -8.11
C ARG A 519 3.18 8.61 -9.40
N LYS A 520 4.25 8.22 -10.10
CA LYS A 520 4.13 7.47 -11.35
C LYS A 520 3.40 6.14 -11.16
N GLU A 521 3.72 5.42 -10.10
CA GLU A 521 3.06 4.17 -9.74
C GLU A 521 1.57 4.39 -9.41
N PHE A 522 1.27 5.37 -8.56
CA PHE A 522 -0.12 5.75 -8.26
C PHE A 522 -0.91 6.09 -9.52
N MET A 523 -0.36 6.93 -10.42
CA MET A 523 -1.04 7.33 -11.65
C MET A 523 -1.29 6.14 -12.58
N ARG A 524 -0.31 5.24 -12.73
CA ARG A 524 -0.48 4.02 -13.52
C ARG A 524 -1.57 3.13 -12.93
N ASN A 525 -1.53 2.90 -11.63
CA ASN A 525 -2.51 2.07 -10.95
C ASN A 525 -3.92 2.70 -11.07
N MET A 526 -4.02 4.02 -10.93
CA MET A 526 -5.28 4.75 -11.07
C MET A 526 -5.84 4.68 -12.48
N GLN A 527 -4.98 4.84 -13.48
CA GLN A 527 -5.38 4.67 -14.88
C GLN A 527 -5.87 3.24 -15.15
N ALA A 528 -5.20 2.22 -14.61
CA ALA A 528 -5.63 0.84 -14.74
C ALA A 528 -7.02 0.59 -14.14
N ASP A 529 -7.33 1.20 -12.99
CA ASP A 529 -8.66 1.11 -12.39
C ASP A 529 -9.74 1.82 -13.23
N TRP A 530 -9.42 2.99 -13.78
CA TRP A 530 -10.30 3.73 -14.69
C TRP A 530 -10.59 2.92 -15.95
N ASP A 531 -9.56 2.34 -16.56
CA ASP A 531 -9.72 1.51 -17.75
C ASP A 531 -10.48 0.22 -17.44
N ALA A 532 -10.23 -0.42 -16.29
CA ALA A 532 -11.00 -1.57 -15.85
C ALA A 532 -12.48 -1.24 -15.65
N ASN A 533 -12.80 -0.10 -15.03
CA ASN A 533 -14.18 0.35 -14.84
C ASN A 533 -14.86 0.72 -16.18
N ARG A 534 -14.14 1.41 -17.08
CA ARG A 534 -14.67 1.82 -18.39
C ARG A 534 -14.89 0.64 -19.34
N ASN A 535 -14.01 -0.36 -19.27
CA ASN A 535 -14.01 -1.52 -20.15
C ASN A 535 -14.73 -2.73 -19.54
N ASP A 536 -15.48 -2.55 -18.44
CA ASP A 536 -16.28 -3.63 -17.86
C ASP A 536 -17.41 -4.03 -18.82
N GLU A 537 -17.21 -5.16 -19.49
CA GLU A 537 -18.16 -5.71 -20.46
C GLU A 537 -19.51 -6.05 -19.80
N ARG A 538 -19.49 -6.58 -18.57
CA ARG A 538 -20.73 -6.94 -17.86
C ARG A 538 -21.54 -5.69 -17.55
N ALA A 539 -20.87 -4.64 -17.04
CA ALA A 539 -21.49 -3.36 -16.78
C ALA A 539 -22.05 -2.73 -18.07
N SER A 540 -21.30 -2.79 -19.17
CA SER A 540 -21.72 -2.27 -20.48
C SER A 540 -22.98 -2.97 -21.02
N LYS A 541 -23.11 -4.29 -20.82
CA LYS A 541 -24.31 -5.04 -21.23
C LYS A 541 -25.53 -4.77 -20.34
N VAL A 542 -25.32 -4.54 -19.04
CA VAL A 542 -26.40 -4.35 -18.06
C VAL A 542 -26.89 -2.90 -18.04
N TYR A 543 -25.98 -1.94 -18.00
CA TYR A 543 -26.27 -0.52 -17.83
C TYR A 543 -26.19 0.26 -19.15
N GLY A 544 -25.77 -0.37 -20.24
CA GLY A 544 -25.59 0.26 -21.55
C GLY A 544 -24.18 0.82 -21.78
N SER A 545 -23.88 1.15 -23.03
CA SER A 545 -22.57 1.65 -23.46
C SER A 545 -22.40 3.17 -23.39
N GLY A 546 -23.43 3.89 -22.92
CA GLY A 546 -23.43 5.34 -22.80
C GLY A 546 -22.43 5.85 -21.77
N GLU A 547 -22.05 7.13 -21.88
CA GLU A 547 -21.09 7.76 -20.99
C GLU A 547 -21.60 7.82 -19.54
N GLU A 548 -22.88 8.13 -19.33
CA GLU A 548 -23.53 8.14 -18.01
C GLU A 548 -23.50 6.76 -17.32
N SER A 549 -23.56 5.68 -18.09
CA SER A 549 -23.49 4.31 -17.58
C SER A 549 -22.09 3.92 -17.12
N ARG A 550 -21.05 4.57 -17.68
CA ARG A 550 -19.63 4.34 -17.36
C ARG A 550 -19.13 5.23 -16.22
N GLN A 551 -19.85 6.29 -15.89
CA GLN A 551 -19.48 7.18 -14.79
C GLN A 551 -19.66 6.51 -13.42
N PRO A 552 -18.73 6.75 -12.47
CA PRO A 552 -18.89 6.30 -11.11
C PRO A 552 -20.08 7.02 -10.42
N PRO A 553 -20.67 6.44 -9.36
CA PRO A 553 -21.77 7.08 -8.64
C PRO A 553 -21.34 8.43 -8.05
N ARG A 554 -22.29 9.31 -7.70
CA ARG A 554 -21.91 10.57 -7.05
C ARG A 554 -21.39 10.28 -5.63
N VAL A 555 -20.42 11.05 -5.14
CA VAL A 555 -19.84 10.85 -3.81
C VAL A 555 -20.91 10.82 -2.69
N ARG A 556 -21.90 11.73 -2.78
CA ARG A 556 -23.04 11.77 -1.85
C ARG A 556 -23.88 10.49 -1.86
N GLU A 557 -23.95 9.82 -2.99
CA GLU A 557 -24.68 8.57 -3.24
C GLU A 557 -23.84 7.34 -2.90
N ILE A 558 -22.72 7.46 -2.17
CA ILE A 558 -21.94 6.29 -1.70
C ILE A 558 -22.30 5.94 -0.27
N TRP A 559 -22.21 6.92 0.63
CA TRP A 559 -22.43 6.76 2.07
C TRP A 559 -23.38 7.83 2.62
N PHE A 560 -23.19 9.08 2.21
CA PHE A 560 -23.77 10.24 2.90
C PHE A 560 -25.29 10.28 2.88
N GLU A 561 -25.94 9.98 1.75
CA GLU A 561 -27.40 9.97 1.68
C GLU A 561 -28.00 8.86 2.55
N ALA A 562 -27.55 7.62 2.38
CA ALA A 562 -28.06 6.49 3.17
C ALA A 562 -27.81 6.65 4.68
N ALA A 563 -26.63 7.12 5.07
CA ALA A 563 -26.31 7.36 6.47
C ALA A 563 -27.12 8.53 7.05
N ARG A 564 -27.34 9.62 6.28
CA ARG A 564 -28.14 10.77 6.73
C ARG A 564 -29.59 10.37 6.92
N ASP A 565 -30.18 9.69 5.94
CA ASP A 565 -31.56 9.23 6.03
C ASP A 565 -31.75 8.33 7.26
N GLU A 566 -30.80 7.43 7.54
CA GLU A 566 -30.85 6.60 8.75
C GLU A 566 -30.70 7.41 10.05
N MET A 567 -29.79 8.38 10.09
CA MET A 567 -29.61 9.26 11.25
C MET A 567 -30.87 10.12 11.52
N GLU A 568 -31.56 10.55 10.47
CA GLU A 568 -32.86 11.24 10.58
C GLU A 568 -33.95 10.32 11.11
N VAL A 569 -34.05 9.08 10.60
CA VAL A 569 -35.00 8.06 11.09
C VAL A 569 -34.76 7.76 12.57
N ARG A 570 -33.50 7.70 13.01
CA ARG A 570 -33.15 7.50 14.42
C ARG A 570 -33.29 8.74 15.30
N GLY A 571 -33.64 9.90 14.73
CA GLY A 571 -33.83 11.15 15.46
C GLY A 571 -32.54 11.68 16.12
N VAL A 572 -31.36 11.37 15.55
CA VAL A 572 -30.06 11.76 16.11
C VAL A 572 -29.45 12.99 15.43
N VAL A 573 -30.26 13.75 14.67
CA VAL A 573 -29.84 15.02 14.08
C VAL A 573 -30.61 16.14 14.80
N PRO A 574 -29.93 17.03 15.57
CA PRO A 574 -28.49 17.12 15.80
C PRO A 574 -27.93 16.07 16.78
N HIS A 575 -26.61 15.87 16.73
CA HIS A 575 -25.82 14.91 17.53
C HIS A 575 -24.58 15.58 18.13
N GLN A 576 -23.98 14.98 19.15
CA GLN A 576 -22.74 15.47 19.76
C GLN A 576 -21.53 15.27 18.85
N THR A 577 -20.54 16.17 18.91
CA THR A 577 -19.22 15.98 18.29
C THR A 577 -18.47 14.81 18.94
N GLU A 578 -17.58 14.14 18.20
CA GLU A 578 -16.66 13.16 18.80
C GLU A 578 -15.78 13.80 19.88
N ASP A 579 -15.32 12.98 20.82
CA ASP A 579 -14.42 13.42 21.88
C ASP A 579 -13.18 14.11 21.33
N TRP A 580 -12.79 15.21 21.97
CA TRP A 580 -11.62 15.99 21.60
C TRP A 580 -10.33 15.17 21.64
N VAL A 581 -9.45 15.45 20.70
CA VAL A 581 -8.04 15.04 20.75
C VAL A 581 -7.25 16.22 21.29
N LEU A 582 -6.71 16.06 22.50
CA LEU A 582 -5.84 17.04 23.14
C LEU A 582 -4.41 16.90 22.60
N VAL A 583 -4.09 17.73 21.60
CA VAL A 583 -2.77 17.75 20.96
C VAL A 583 -1.73 18.42 21.87
N TRP A 584 -2.12 19.52 22.51
CA TRP A 584 -1.31 20.32 23.45
C TRP A 584 -2.23 21.10 24.41
N GLU A 585 -1.69 21.69 25.48
CA GLU A 585 -2.45 22.53 26.43
C GLU A 585 -3.32 23.57 25.68
N GLY A 586 -4.65 23.41 25.77
CA GLY A 586 -5.64 24.27 25.10
C GLY A 586 -5.96 23.90 23.63
N ALA A 587 -5.11 23.14 22.94
CA ALA A 587 -5.30 22.72 21.56
C ALA A 587 -6.20 21.49 21.45
N LYS A 588 -7.50 21.72 21.22
CA LYS A 588 -8.53 20.68 21.07
C LYS A 588 -8.97 20.56 19.61
N ILE A 589 -8.77 19.38 19.03
CA ILE A 589 -9.27 19.04 17.68
C ILE A 589 -10.43 18.05 17.83
N SER A 590 -11.58 18.32 17.21
CA SER A 590 -12.65 17.32 17.03
C SER A 590 -12.82 16.94 15.57
N ILE A 591 -13.37 15.74 15.38
CA ILE A 591 -13.84 15.25 14.09
C ILE A 591 -15.36 15.33 14.16
N GLY A 592 -15.99 15.94 13.15
CA GLY A 592 -17.44 16.09 13.16
C GLY A 592 -18.02 16.48 11.81
N CYS A 593 -19.27 16.93 11.83
CA CYS A 593 -19.95 17.42 10.65
C CYS A 593 -20.83 18.63 10.97
N ARG A 594 -21.49 19.21 9.96
CA ARG A 594 -22.34 20.41 10.10
C ARG A 594 -23.53 20.23 11.04
N ASN A 595 -23.93 18.99 11.30
CA ASN A 595 -25.04 18.64 12.19
C ASN A 595 -24.58 18.36 13.62
N CYS A 596 -23.29 18.50 13.90
CA CYS A 596 -22.74 18.32 15.24
C CYS A 596 -22.98 19.55 16.11
N VAL A 597 -23.28 19.31 17.39
CA VAL A 597 -23.43 20.32 18.43
C VAL A 597 -22.40 20.00 19.52
N GLY A 598 -21.57 20.97 19.90
CA GLY A 598 -20.47 20.75 20.84
C GLY A 598 -19.69 22.03 21.15
N GLU A 599 -18.89 22.00 22.23
CA GLU A 599 -18.12 23.13 22.81
C GLU A 599 -16.90 23.57 21.99
N ASP A 600 -16.29 24.70 22.38
CA ASP A 600 -15.17 25.38 21.72
C ASP A 600 -13.95 24.47 21.41
N GLY A 601 -13.61 24.37 20.11
CA GLY A 601 -12.46 23.63 19.59
C GLY A 601 -12.37 23.72 18.06
N TRP A 602 -11.24 23.33 17.48
CA TRP A 602 -11.08 23.34 16.02
C TRP A 602 -11.71 22.09 15.40
N LEU A 603 -12.67 22.31 14.49
CA LEU A 603 -13.38 21.25 13.78
C LEU A 603 -12.61 20.87 12.50
N ALA A 604 -12.19 19.61 12.43
CA ALA A 604 -11.40 19.04 11.32
C ALA A 604 -12.19 18.78 10.03
#